data_AF-A0A9K3Q8L7-F1
#
_entry.id   AF-A0A9K3Q8L7-F1
#
_cell.length_a   1.000
_cell.length_b   1.000
_cell.length_c   1.000
_cell.angle_alpha   90.00
_cell.angle_beta   90.00
_cell.angle_gamma   90.00
#
_symmetry.space_group_name_H-M   'P 1'
#
loop_
_entity.id
_entity.type
_entity.pdbx_description
1 polymer ?
#
loop_
_entity_poly.entity_id
_entity_poly.type
_entity_poly.pdbx_seq_one_letter_code
_entity_poly.pdbx_strand_id
1 'polypeptide(L)'
;MTASPQATILRNDQALSTESNRSSQPLLEQISSSKETNDENNDVIVDADPIDTVKDFVLVVPRKLTKHAQEILYLRKAIPMSWHLEGRFGSRTFRVDDLHMGIPVLDKVLFFETVDRFPDLREFIGLPDVMLRHQKFVEPPKHRTKEMPCIDARHHPERAPEGFDLDVALEEARKISLHPTRSKPLFTYAELFAGMGGFGVALDALGGRCIFCSEIEKHLREVYHHNFVTIPNRAMAAASDHIDVPIHGDICKVPDSAFPISLDLLVAGFPCQPFSALGEQPGFDCPKSGNLFLEIVRCLRVSKPKAFLLENVPGLLTMAETYTTIIKALEAVGYDVSTEVVAARGLTATGRKRLFFVGLRRQRDAEQPELTHCSAHNGHREYQFPFIPDLKLKSRDVIDYDELTEEEMDILRLGEETFQQLLDSGRWRTSSLAWPNKILETMTSHYGNAVGRGESQLVPCRAPLNPRRFSVRECSRIMGFPASYEFMPPYHLQTPMGYCKMIYRMVGNAVCPPLVAALAGSVLDCTDIELPQSPDGTNDWVVRGRLVAIALAKAATRAQPAPVPRGCLTPIEYSYYS
;
A
#
# COMPACT_ATOMS: atom_id res chain seq x y z
N MET A 1 0.29 46.09 -48.13
CA MET A 1 0.33 47.56 -48.20
C MET A 1 -0.50 48.10 -47.06
N THR A 2 0.10 48.99 -46.25
CA THR A 2 -0.51 50.10 -45.47
C THR A 2 -1.61 49.75 -44.46
N ALA A 3 -1.66 50.25 -43.23
CA ALA A 3 -0.85 51.19 -42.46
C ALA A 3 -1.31 51.14 -41.00
N SER A 4 -0.42 51.56 -40.10
CA SER A 4 -0.70 51.90 -38.69
C SER A 4 -1.60 53.15 -38.56
N PRO A 5 -2.06 53.47 -37.34
CA PRO A 5 -1.42 54.57 -36.57
C PRO A 5 -1.25 54.20 -35.07
N GLN A 6 -0.11 54.41 -34.38
CA GLN A 6 0.43 55.64 -33.76
C GLN A 6 -0.65 56.48 -33.03
N ALA A 7 -0.52 56.97 -31.80
CA ALA A 7 0.61 57.45 -30.98
C ALA A 7 0.19 57.37 -29.47
N THR A 8 0.94 57.69 -28.40
CA THR A 8 1.97 58.70 -28.15
C THR A 8 2.72 58.36 -26.87
N ILE A 9 4.04 58.60 -26.89
CA ILE A 9 4.99 58.53 -25.78
C ILE A 9 5.01 59.90 -25.06
N LEU A 10 5.07 59.91 -23.73
CA LEU A 10 5.66 61.02 -22.97
C LEU A 10 6.78 60.47 -22.08
N ARG A 11 8.01 60.73 -22.51
CA ARG A 11 9.22 60.75 -21.68
C ARG A 11 9.31 62.12 -21.00
N ASN A 12 9.77 62.14 -19.76
CA ASN A 12 10.53 63.26 -19.23
C ASN A 12 11.82 62.70 -18.63
N ASP A 13 12.93 63.01 -19.27
CA ASP A 13 14.30 62.89 -18.76
C ASP A 13 14.75 64.27 -18.27
N GLN A 14 15.48 64.31 -17.15
CA GLN A 14 16.72 65.08 -16.87
C GLN A 14 16.91 65.13 -15.34
N ALA A 15 17.86 64.38 -14.77
CA ALA A 15 19.31 64.58 -14.72
C ALA A 15 19.76 65.47 -13.55
N LEU A 16 20.51 64.88 -12.61
CA LEU A 16 21.72 65.46 -12.01
C LEU A 16 22.45 64.39 -11.14
N SER A 17 23.75 64.27 -11.47
CA SER A 17 24.88 63.60 -10.82
C SER A 17 25.00 63.88 -9.30
N THR A 18 25.62 63.09 -8.42
CA THR A 18 27.02 62.59 -8.38
C THR A 18 27.19 61.56 -7.24
N GLU A 19 28.06 60.57 -7.46
CA GLU A 19 28.95 59.86 -6.51
C GLU A 19 28.48 59.50 -5.08
N SER A 20 28.48 58.21 -4.75
CA SER A 20 29.56 57.61 -3.93
C SER A 20 29.28 56.13 -3.64
N ASN A 21 30.34 55.32 -3.77
CA ASN A 21 30.47 53.97 -3.27
C ASN A 21 29.89 53.79 -1.86
N ARG A 22 28.96 52.85 -1.67
CA ARG A 22 28.87 52.10 -0.41
C ARG A 22 28.68 50.61 -0.67
N SER A 23 29.67 49.89 -0.19
CA SER A 23 29.83 48.46 -0.11
C SER A 23 28.58 47.72 0.40
N SER A 24 28.28 46.63 -0.28
CA SER A 24 27.48 45.50 0.20
C SER A 24 27.98 45.00 1.57
N GLN A 25 27.17 45.21 2.61
CA GLN A 25 27.27 44.50 3.88
C GLN A 25 26.29 43.30 3.87
N PRO A 26 26.66 42.14 4.45
CA PRO A 26 25.77 40.99 4.56
C PRO A 26 24.61 41.26 5.53
N LEU A 27 23.44 40.68 5.24
CA LEU A 27 22.19 40.77 6.02
C LEU A 27 22.30 40.32 7.50
N LEU A 28 23.43 39.74 7.90
CA LEU A 28 23.68 39.20 9.24
C LEU A 28 23.88 40.25 10.33
N GLU A 29 24.24 41.50 9.99
CA GLU A 29 24.53 42.54 11.00
C GLU A 29 23.30 43.35 11.46
N GLN A 30 22.14 43.25 10.81
CA GLN A 30 20.95 44.01 11.20
C GLN A 30 20.17 43.42 12.39
N ILE A 31 20.54 42.24 12.89
CA ILE A 31 19.81 41.54 13.98
C ILE A 31 20.49 41.71 15.35
N SER A 32 21.68 42.31 15.41
CA SER A 32 22.45 42.47 16.65
C SER A 32 22.04 43.68 17.52
N SER A 33 21.00 44.44 17.12
CA SER A 33 20.58 45.67 17.82
C SER A 33 19.10 45.68 18.19
N SER A 34 18.70 44.81 19.10
CA SER A 34 17.51 45.02 19.93
C SER A 34 17.74 44.40 21.30
N LYS A 35 18.34 45.20 22.20
CA LYS A 35 18.54 44.88 23.61
C LYS A 35 17.19 44.78 24.34
N GLU A 36 17.06 43.68 25.08
CA GLU A 36 16.72 43.63 26.51
C GLU A 36 15.79 44.73 27.06
N THR A 37 14.57 44.34 27.38
CA THR A 37 13.86 44.84 28.56
C THR A 37 13.47 43.63 29.42
N ASN A 38 14.07 43.57 30.61
CA ASN A 38 13.82 42.61 31.68
C ASN A 38 12.36 42.65 32.16
N ASP A 39 11.80 41.48 32.46
CA ASP A 39 11.06 41.29 33.73
C ASP A 39 11.15 39.82 34.17
N GLU A 40 11.22 39.67 35.49
CA GLU A 40 11.85 38.58 36.24
C GLU A 40 10.97 37.32 36.46
N ASN A 41 11.66 36.24 36.86
CA ASN A 41 11.19 35.00 37.52
C ASN A 41 10.89 33.78 36.63
N ASN A 42 11.88 32.91 36.43
CA ASN A 42 12.12 31.75 37.31
C ASN A 42 13.33 30.94 36.80
N ASP A 43 14.37 30.83 37.63
CA ASP A 43 15.47 29.89 37.46
C ASP A 43 14.98 28.44 37.66
N VAL A 44 15.27 27.56 36.70
CA VAL A 44 15.60 26.17 37.00
C VAL A 44 16.77 25.76 36.10
N ILE A 45 17.92 25.58 36.74
CA ILE A 45 19.11 24.92 36.22
C ILE A 45 18.72 23.48 35.84
N VAL A 46 18.95 23.05 34.60
CA VAL A 46 19.04 21.64 34.23
C VAL A 46 20.23 21.46 33.30
N ASP A 47 20.96 20.39 33.58
CA ASP A 47 22.27 19.97 33.14
C ASP A 47 22.67 20.22 31.68
N ALA A 48 23.97 20.44 31.53
CA ALA A 48 24.71 20.42 30.28
C ALA A 48 24.74 19.00 29.70
N ASP A 49 23.94 18.77 28.65
CA ASP A 49 24.13 17.67 27.71
C ASP A 49 24.72 18.26 26.41
N PRO A 50 26.01 18.02 26.09
CA PRO A 50 26.61 18.64 24.92
C PRO A 50 26.29 17.79 23.69
N ILE A 51 25.19 18.11 23.00
CA ILE A 51 24.95 18.10 21.52
C ILE A 51 23.44 18.42 21.29
N ASP A 52 22.99 19.67 21.49
CA ASP A 52 21.65 20.07 20.99
C ASP A 52 21.45 21.58 20.70
N THR A 53 22.37 22.21 19.97
CA THR A 53 22.33 23.67 19.68
C THR A 53 22.03 24.04 18.21
N VAL A 54 21.14 23.33 17.51
CA VAL A 54 20.83 23.64 16.08
C VAL A 54 19.31 23.65 15.76
N LYS A 55 18.40 23.99 16.69
CA LYS A 55 16.96 23.67 16.51
C LYS A 55 15.92 24.78 16.80
N ASP A 56 16.22 26.06 16.53
CA ASP A 56 15.33 27.13 17.01
C ASP A 56 14.66 28.05 15.97
N PHE A 57 14.80 27.83 14.64
CA PHE A 57 14.22 28.76 13.66
C PHE A 57 13.01 28.21 12.90
N VAL A 58 12.03 29.08 12.66
CA VAL A 58 10.79 28.79 11.94
C VAL A 58 10.55 29.90 10.91
N LEU A 59 10.35 29.52 9.65
CA LEU A 59 9.85 30.41 8.62
C LEU A 59 8.33 30.53 8.76
N VAL A 60 7.88 31.69 9.22
CA VAL A 60 6.48 32.07 9.29
C VAL A 60 6.05 32.55 7.91
N VAL A 61 4.98 31.98 7.38
CA VAL A 61 4.43 32.31 6.06
C VAL A 61 2.91 32.50 6.15
N PRO A 62 2.32 33.40 5.34
CA PRO A 62 0.86 33.51 5.25
C PRO A 62 0.25 32.16 4.87
N ARG A 63 -0.87 31.81 5.49
CA ARG A 63 -1.54 30.51 5.31
C ARG A 63 -1.90 30.23 3.85
N LYS A 64 -2.19 31.28 3.07
CA LYS A 64 -2.48 31.18 1.63
C LYS A 64 -1.24 30.84 0.80
N LEU A 65 -0.05 31.17 1.30
CA LEU A 65 1.23 30.96 0.63
C LEU A 65 1.96 29.69 1.11
N THR A 66 1.44 28.98 2.11
CA THR A 66 2.09 27.81 2.73
C THR A 66 2.47 26.73 1.72
N LYS A 67 1.59 26.40 0.77
CA LYS A 67 1.85 25.39 -0.25
C LYS A 67 2.98 25.83 -1.19
N HIS A 68 2.95 27.09 -1.60
CA HIS A 68 3.98 27.68 -2.46
C HIS A 68 5.34 27.78 -1.75
N ALA A 69 5.34 28.14 -0.46
CA ALA A 69 6.51 28.15 0.38
C ALA A 69 7.18 26.77 0.44
N GLN A 70 6.39 25.72 0.70
CA GLN A 70 6.90 24.35 0.73
C GLN A 70 7.48 23.93 -0.62
N GLU A 71 6.81 24.29 -1.72
CA GLU A 71 7.28 24.00 -3.08
C GLU A 71 8.62 24.68 -3.38
N ILE A 72 8.75 25.98 -3.15
CA ILE A 72 9.99 26.71 -3.42
C ILE A 72 11.13 26.21 -2.50
N LEU A 73 10.88 26.06 -1.20
CA LEU A 73 11.89 25.59 -0.25
C LEU A 73 12.41 24.19 -0.60
N TYR A 74 11.51 23.32 -1.06
CA TYR A 74 11.84 21.99 -1.52
C TYR A 74 12.63 22.02 -2.84
N LEU A 75 12.13 22.74 -3.85
CA LEU A 75 12.78 22.86 -5.16
C LEU A 75 14.19 23.45 -5.06
N ARG A 76 14.41 24.38 -4.12
CA ARG A 76 15.70 25.03 -3.90
C ARG A 76 16.59 24.33 -2.88
N LYS A 77 16.11 23.26 -2.25
CA LYS A 77 16.81 22.51 -1.20
C LYS A 77 17.23 23.38 0.00
N ALA A 78 16.42 24.40 0.32
CA ALA A 78 16.76 25.40 1.34
C ALA A 78 16.69 24.88 2.79
N ILE A 79 16.28 23.62 2.99
CA ILE A 79 16.12 22.98 4.30
C ILE A 79 16.67 21.53 4.26
N PRO A 80 17.34 21.04 5.32
CA PRO A 80 17.92 19.70 5.34
C PRO A 80 16.87 18.60 5.11
N MET A 81 17.00 17.88 4.00
CA MET A 81 16.02 16.90 3.51
C MET A 81 15.87 15.65 4.39
N SER A 82 16.85 15.31 5.22
CA SER A 82 16.83 14.08 6.05
C SER A 82 15.81 14.14 7.19
N TRP A 83 15.36 15.33 7.61
CA TRP A 83 14.48 15.49 8.77
C TRP A 83 13.03 15.84 8.43
N HIS A 84 12.73 16.05 7.14
CA HIS A 84 11.36 15.89 6.65
C HIS A 84 10.94 14.41 6.62
N LEU A 85 11.91 13.49 6.79
CA LEU A 85 11.75 12.06 6.58
C LEU A 85 11.65 11.22 7.88
N GLU A 86 11.98 11.75 9.07
CA GLU A 86 11.84 10.98 10.32
C GLU A 86 10.69 11.50 11.19
N GLY A 87 9.62 10.71 11.25
CA GLY A 87 8.43 10.93 12.07
C GLY A 87 8.63 10.86 13.58
N ARG A 88 9.67 11.49 14.11
CA ARG A 88 9.73 11.92 15.52
C ARG A 88 9.33 13.38 15.71
N PHE A 89 9.34 14.18 14.65
CA PHE A 89 8.87 15.56 14.65
C PHE A 89 7.96 15.75 13.44
N GLY A 90 6.66 15.96 13.68
CA GLY A 90 5.64 16.01 12.64
C GLY A 90 6.06 16.85 11.43
N SER A 91 6.10 16.23 10.25
CA SER A 91 6.22 16.87 8.93
C SER A 91 4.98 17.72 8.63
N ARG A 92 4.74 18.74 9.45
CA ARG A 92 3.59 19.61 9.38
C ARG A 92 4.08 21.03 9.56
N THR A 93 3.84 21.83 8.54
CA THR A 93 3.52 23.24 8.75
C THR A 93 2.61 23.35 9.96
N PHE A 94 3.03 24.03 11.02
CA PHE A 94 2.20 24.21 12.21
C PHE A 94 1.51 25.56 12.14
N ARG A 95 0.39 25.69 12.84
CA ARG A 95 -0.34 26.97 12.88
C ARG A 95 0.38 27.89 13.86
N VAL A 96 0.85 29.04 13.37
CA VAL A 96 1.45 30.08 14.23
C VAL A 96 0.33 30.94 14.80
N ASP A 97 -0.61 31.35 13.96
CA ASP A 97 -1.82 32.08 14.33
C ASP A 97 -2.94 31.85 13.29
N ASP A 98 -4.00 32.66 13.31
CA ASP A 98 -5.12 32.48 12.39
C ASP A 98 -4.77 32.71 10.91
N LEU A 99 -3.75 33.53 10.64
CA LEU A 99 -3.35 34.00 9.33
C LEU A 99 -2.05 33.36 8.83
N HIS A 100 -1.23 32.79 9.72
CA HIS A 100 0.12 32.32 9.40
C HIS A 100 0.38 30.85 9.78
N MET A 101 1.29 30.24 9.03
CA MET A 101 1.80 28.89 9.22
C MET A 101 3.32 28.94 9.42
N GLY A 102 3.87 28.06 10.24
CA GLY A 102 5.29 27.94 10.52
C GLY A 102 5.90 26.72 9.81
N ILE A 103 7.03 26.92 9.14
CA ILE A 103 7.84 25.89 8.49
C ILE A 103 9.20 25.83 9.20
N PRO A 104 9.60 24.71 9.82
CA PRO A 104 10.88 24.62 10.52
C PRO A 104 12.09 24.84 9.60
N VAL A 105 13.06 25.63 10.08
CA VAL A 105 14.35 25.92 9.43
C VAL A 105 15.45 25.57 10.43
N LEU A 106 16.09 24.42 10.24
CA LEU A 106 17.04 23.88 11.22
C LEU A 106 18.44 24.48 11.08
N ASP A 107 18.88 24.72 9.84
CA ASP A 107 20.17 25.34 9.58
C ASP A 107 19.97 26.73 8.96
N LYS A 108 20.08 27.75 9.81
CA LYS A 108 19.94 29.15 9.41
C LYS A 108 21.00 29.56 8.39
N VAL A 109 22.21 29.02 8.46
CA VAL A 109 23.33 29.37 7.57
C VAL A 109 23.07 28.80 6.18
N LEU A 110 22.82 27.49 6.08
CA LEU A 110 22.48 26.82 4.82
C LEU A 110 21.24 27.45 4.18
N PHE A 111 20.23 27.79 4.99
CA PHE A 111 19.04 28.46 4.51
C PHE A 111 19.40 29.77 3.79
N PHE A 112 20.10 30.69 4.45
CA PHE A 112 20.46 31.99 3.84
C PHE A 112 21.44 31.85 2.67
N GLU A 113 22.40 30.92 2.71
CA GLU A 113 23.24 30.60 1.54
C GLU A 113 22.40 30.16 0.33
N THR A 114 21.31 29.44 0.58
CA THR A 114 20.38 28.99 -0.45
C THR A 114 19.51 30.15 -0.95
N VAL A 115 19.04 31.02 -0.05
CA VAL A 115 18.34 32.26 -0.43
C VAL A 115 19.20 33.11 -1.35
N ASP A 116 20.50 33.22 -1.04
CA ASP A 116 21.40 34.05 -1.83
C ASP A 116 21.71 33.47 -3.22
N ARG A 117 21.62 32.15 -3.33
CA ARG A 117 21.84 31.41 -4.58
C ARG A 117 20.64 31.46 -5.52
N PHE A 118 19.42 31.59 -5.01
CA PHE A 118 18.19 31.43 -5.78
C PHE A 118 17.30 32.69 -5.73
N PRO A 119 17.25 33.48 -6.83
CA PRO A 119 16.52 34.74 -6.88
C PRO A 119 15.02 34.64 -6.55
N ASP A 120 14.37 33.53 -6.93
CA ASP A 120 12.96 33.27 -6.66
C ASP A 120 12.68 32.97 -5.18
N LEU A 121 13.62 32.30 -4.50
CA LEU A 121 13.54 32.10 -3.05
C LEU A 121 13.80 33.42 -2.31
N ARG A 122 14.71 34.25 -2.79
CA ARG A 122 14.95 35.60 -2.27
C ARG A 122 13.71 36.49 -2.42
N GLU A 123 13.08 36.46 -3.58
CA GLU A 123 11.83 37.17 -3.85
C GLU A 123 10.71 36.67 -2.92
N PHE A 124 10.56 35.35 -2.77
CA PHE A 124 9.57 34.76 -1.88
C PHE A 124 9.75 35.19 -0.42
N ILE A 125 10.99 35.21 0.09
CA ILE A 125 11.29 35.63 1.47
C ILE A 125 11.11 37.14 1.64
N GLY A 126 11.26 37.92 0.56
CA GLY A 126 10.96 39.35 0.54
C GLY A 126 9.47 39.69 0.53
N LEU A 127 8.58 38.70 0.44
CA LEU A 127 7.14 38.96 0.47
C LEU A 127 6.69 39.50 1.83
N PRO A 128 5.67 40.39 1.87
CA PRO A 128 5.05 40.81 3.11
C PRO A 128 4.58 39.60 3.92
N ASP A 129 4.76 39.66 5.24
CA ASP A 129 4.35 38.64 6.20
C ASP A 129 5.07 37.27 6.09
N VAL A 130 6.13 37.17 5.28
CA VAL A 130 7.10 36.06 5.31
C VAL A 130 8.28 36.47 6.18
N MET A 131 8.53 35.74 7.28
CA MET A 131 9.62 36.08 8.20
C MET A 131 10.20 34.88 8.93
N LEU A 132 11.51 34.89 9.14
CA LEU A 132 12.19 33.89 9.96
C LEU A 132 12.13 34.33 11.44
N ARG A 133 11.55 33.50 12.31
CA ARG A 133 11.47 33.73 13.76
C ARG A 133 12.25 32.68 14.53
N HIS A 134 12.80 33.08 15.68
CA HIS A 134 13.30 32.16 16.69
C HIS A 134 12.11 31.70 17.55
N GLN A 135 11.80 30.40 17.56
CA GLN A 135 10.62 29.86 18.25
C GLN A 135 10.81 28.37 18.56
N LYS A 136 10.66 27.98 19.84
CA LYS A 136 10.60 26.56 20.25
C LYS A 136 9.36 25.88 19.66
N PHE A 137 9.57 24.72 19.05
CA PHE A 137 8.53 23.95 18.36
C PHE A 137 7.52 23.31 19.34
N VAL A 138 6.23 23.33 18.99
CA VAL A 138 5.13 22.68 19.74
C VAL A 138 4.32 21.79 18.79
N GLU A 139 4.08 20.52 19.16
CA GLU A 139 3.33 19.58 18.32
C GLU A 139 1.83 19.97 18.17
N PRO A 140 1.29 20.09 16.94
CA PRO A 140 -0.10 20.46 16.76
C PRO A 140 -1.07 19.25 16.73
N PRO A 141 -2.30 19.38 17.28
CA PRO A 141 -3.34 18.36 17.20
C PRO A 141 -3.85 18.14 15.76
N LYS A 142 -4.34 16.93 15.45
CA LYS A 142 -4.70 16.48 14.08
C LYS A 142 -6.00 17.16 13.58
N HIS A 143 -5.97 17.82 12.40
CA HIS A 143 -7.15 18.37 11.73
C HIS A 143 -7.81 17.38 10.72
N ARG A 144 -9.15 17.43 10.65
CA ARG A 144 -10.05 16.61 9.81
C ARG A 144 -10.01 17.01 8.33
N THR A 145 -9.88 16.03 7.43
CA THR A 145 -10.11 16.16 5.97
C THR A 145 -11.55 15.77 5.61
N LYS A 146 -12.17 16.51 4.68
CA LYS A 146 -13.53 16.28 4.16
C LYS A 146 -13.60 14.95 3.39
N GLU A 147 -14.58 14.10 3.71
CA GLU A 147 -14.69 12.74 3.17
C GLU A 147 -15.35 12.75 1.77
N MET A 148 -14.72 12.06 0.81
CA MET A 148 -15.43 11.49 -0.35
C MET A 148 -16.58 10.61 0.16
N PRO A 149 -17.68 10.38 -0.58
CA PRO A 149 -18.69 9.40 -0.19
C PRO A 149 -17.97 8.07 0.09
N CYS A 150 -17.80 7.82 1.39
CA CYS A 150 -16.97 6.75 1.86
C CYS A 150 -17.86 5.54 1.77
N ILE A 151 -17.61 4.66 0.80
CA ILE A 151 -17.87 3.26 1.08
C ILE A 151 -16.92 2.95 2.23
N ASP A 152 -17.46 3.01 3.45
CA ASP A 152 -16.69 2.97 4.66
C ASP A 152 -16.02 1.61 4.73
N ALA A 153 -14.69 1.62 4.69
CA ALA A 153 -13.97 0.38 4.79
C ALA A 153 -13.86 0.07 6.27
N ARG A 154 -14.54 -0.99 6.70
CA ARG A 154 -14.63 -1.30 8.12
C ARG A 154 -13.38 -2.03 8.58
N HIS A 155 -12.95 -1.70 9.79
CA HIS A 155 -11.86 -2.40 10.51
C HIS A 155 -12.39 -3.10 11.78
N HIS A 156 -13.70 -3.00 12.04
CA HIS A 156 -14.41 -3.57 13.17
C HIS A 156 -13.70 -3.47 14.54
N PRO A 157 -13.24 -2.27 14.98
CA PRO A 157 -12.65 -2.11 16.30
C PRO A 157 -13.60 -2.52 17.44
N GLU A 158 -14.91 -2.43 17.23
CA GLU A 158 -15.95 -2.88 18.15
C GLU A 158 -15.99 -4.40 18.33
N ARG A 159 -15.35 -5.17 17.43
CA ARG A 159 -15.24 -6.64 17.48
C ARG A 159 -13.88 -7.10 18.02
N ALA A 160 -13.08 -6.18 18.56
CA ALA A 160 -11.82 -6.54 19.18
C ALA A 160 -12.06 -7.46 20.39
N PRO A 161 -11.29 -8.56 20.55
CA PRO A 161 -11.39 -9.40 21.74
C PRO A 161 -11.19 -8.59 23.01
N GLU A 162 -11.89 -8.97 24.08
CA GLU A 162 -11.69 -8.37 25.39
C GLU A 162 -10.24 -8.56 25.84
N GLY A 163 -9.59 -7.46 26.25
CA GLY A 163 -8.17 -7.49 26.63
C GLY A 163 -7.19 -7.67 25.46
N PHE A 164 -7.58 -7.46 24.21
CA PHE A 164 -6.66 -7.53 23.07
C PHE A 164 -5.46 -6.58 23.26
N ASP A 165 -4.28 -7.18 23.34
CA ASP A 165 -2.99 -6.49 23.42
C ASP A 165 -2.19 -6.75 22.13
N LEU A 166 -1.79 -5.67 21.46
CA LEU A 166 -1.06 -5.77 20.21
C LEU A 166 0.37 -6.30 20.39
N ASP A 167 1.04 -5.96 21.48
CA ASP A 167 2.42 -6.38 21.74
C ASP A 167 2.47 -7.88 22.05
N VAL A 168 1.48 -8.40 22.77
CA VAL A 168 1.29 -9.85 22.98
C VAL A 168 1.03 -10.54 21.64
N ALA A 169 0.10 -10.03 20.83
CA ALA A 169 -0.21 -10.61 19.53
C ALA A 169 1.00 -10.60 18.58
N LEU A 170 1.85 -9.58 18.66
CA LEU A 170 3.10 -9.49 17.91
C LEU A 170 4.12 -10.55 18.34
N GLU A 171 4.24 -10.82 19.64
CA GLU A 171 5.13 -11.86 20.15
C GLU A 171 4.66 -13.26 19.75
N GLU A 172 3.37 -13.53 19.84
CA GLU A 172 2.80 -14.80 19.38
C GLU A 172 2.94 -14.99 17.86
N ALA A 173 2.75 -13.92 17.09
CA ALA A 173 2.91 -13.96 15.64
C ALA A 173 4.34 -14.30 15.20
N ARG A 174 5.38 -13.98 16.01
CA ARG A 174 6.78 -14.36 15.71
C ARG A 174 7.00 -15.87 15.72
N LYS A 175 6.15 -16.62 16.45
CA LYS A 175 6.23 -18.09 16.55
C LYS A 175 5.56 -18.79 15.37
N ILE A 176 4.78 -18.06 14.56
CA ILE A 176 4.09 -18.61 13.40
C ILE A 176 5.09 -18.87 12.27
N SER A 177 5.18 -20.13 11.84
CA SER A 177 5.84 -20.46 10.57
C SER A 177 4.94 -20.05 9.41
N LEU A 178 5.45 -19.18 8.54
CA LEU A 178 4.79 -18.78 7.30
C LEU A 178 4.91 -19.82 6.18
N HIS A 179 5.73 -20.85 6.39
CA HIS A 179 5.88 -21.97 5.46
C HIS A 179 5.19 -23.22 6.02
N PRO A 180 4.66 -24.09 5.14
CA PRO A 180 4.09 -25.36 5.55
C PRO A 180 5.14 -26.21 6.29
N THR A 181 4.89 -26.51 7.56
CA THR A 181 5.75 -27.39 8.38
C THR A 181 5.18 -28.80 8.54
N ARG A 182 3.97 -29.04 8.01
CA ARG A 182 3.21 -30.28 8.21
C ARG A 182 3.15 -31.12 6.94
N SER A 183 3.23 -32.43 7.11
CA SER A 183 3.02 -33.39 6.02
C SER A 183 1.56 -33.47 5.56
N LYS A 184 0.60 -33.37 6.49
CA LYS A 184 -0.84 -33.30 6.20
C LYS A 184 -1.36 -31.86 6.33
N PRO A 185 -2.11 -31.35 5.33
CA PRO A 185 -2.65 -30.00 5.39
C PRO A 185 -3.82 -29.94 6.37
N LEU A 186 -4.09 -28.75 6.92
CA LEU A 186 -5.22 -28.50 7.81
C LEU A 186 -6.55 -28.41 7.04
N PHE A 187 -6.49 -27.88 5.82
CA PHE A 187 -7.61 -27.79 4.89
C PHE A 187 -7.11 -27.76 3.45
N THR A 188 -8.01 -27.95 2.50
CA THR A 188 -7.73 -27.88 1.07
C THR A 188 -8.41 -26.67 0.43
N TYR A 189 -7.77 -26.05 -0.55
CA TYR A 189 -8.38 -24.93 -1.26
C TYR A 189 -8.15 -24.97 -2.77
N ALA A 190 -8.97 -24.21 -3.47
CA ALA A 190 -8.87 -23.98 -4.90
C ALA A 190 -8.81 -22.48 -5.16
N GLU A 191 -7.90 -22.06 -6.03
CA GLU A 191 -7.66 -20.64 -6.34
C GLU A 191 -7.92 -20.37 -7.83
N LEU A 192 -9.00 -19.64 -8.12
CA LEU A 192 -9.34 -19.20 -9.47
C LEU A 192 -8.84 -17.78 -9.70
N PHE A 193 -8.38 -17.49 -10.93
CA PHE A 193 -7.75 -16.21 -11.27
C PHE A 193 -6.57 -15.92 -10.35
N ALA A 194 -5.74 -16.94 -10.16
CA ALA A 194 -4.74 -16.95 -9.09
C ALA A 194 -3.72 -15.81 -9.21
N GLY A 195 -3.45 -15.34 -10.42
CA GLY A 195 -2.43 -14.34 -10.67
C GLY A 195 -1.09 -14.80 -10.10
N MET A 196 -0.52 -14.00 -9.22
CA MET A 196 0.73 -14.32 -8.51
C MET A 196 0.51 -15.10 -7.19
N GLY A 197 -0.71 -15.53 -6.89
CA GLY A 197 -1.06 -16.34 -5.72
C GLY A 197 -1.20 -15.54 -4.43
N GLY A 198 -1.81 -14.36 -4.48
CA GLY A 198 -2.02 -13.54 -3.29
C GLY A 198 -2.90 -14.23 -2.24
N PHE A 199 -3.89 -15.04 -2.65
CA PHE A 199 -4.62 -15.89 -1.71
C PHE A 199 -3.75 -17.05 -1.23
N GLY A 200 -3.03 -17.71 -2.16
CA GLY A 200 -2.11 -18.81 -1.84
C GLY A 200 -1.12 -18.47 -0.72
N VAL A 201 -0.47 -17.30 -0.76
CA VAL A 201 0.46 -16.86 0.31
C VAL A 201 -0.20 -16.88 1.68
N ALA A 202 -1.46 -16.44 1.78
CA ALA A 202 -2.20 -16.39 3.03
C ALA A 202 -2.68 -17.78 3.47
N LEU A 203 -3.24 -18.56 2.54
CA LEU A 203 -3.85 -19.86 2.83
C LEU A 203 -2.79 -20.93 3.16
N ASP A 204 -1.64 -20.91 2.49
CA ASP A 204 -0.52 -21.79 2.82
C ASP A 204 0.03 -21.50 4.22
N ALA A 205 0.17 -20.22 4.58
CA ALA A 205 0.60 -19.81 5.92
C ALA A 205 -0.42 -20.19 7.00
N LEU A 206 -1.71 -20.30 6.66
CA LEU A 206 -2.74 -20.84 7.55
C LEU A 206 -2.66 -22.36 7.70
N GLY A 207 -1.90 -23.05 6.85
CA GLY A 207 -1.75 -24.51 6.82
C GLY A 207 -2.63 -25.21 5.79
N GLY A 208 -3.16 -24.45 4.83
CA GLY A 208 -3.92 -24.96 3.70
C GLY A 208 -3.02 -25.62 2.65
N ARG A 209 -3.65 -26.32 1.70
CA ARG A 209 -3.00 -26.84 0.50
C ARG A 209 -3.86 -26.55 -0.73
N CYS A 210 -3.25 -25.89 -1.72
CA CYS A 210 -3.89 -25.71 -3.02
C CYS A 210 -4.00 -27.08 -3.71
N ILE A 211 -5.21 -27.47 -4.11
CA ILE A 211 -5.46 -28.72 -4.85
C ILE A 211 -6.00 -28.47 -6.26
N PHE A 212 -6.29 -27.21 -6.59
CA PHE A 212 -6.74 -26.78 -7.90
C PHE A 212 -6.41 -25.30 -8.09
N CYS A 213 -5.71 -24.95 -9.16
CA CYS A 213 -5.38 -23.56 -9.48
C CYS A 213 -5.73 -23.26 -10.94
N SER A 214 -6.24 -22.06 -11.24
CA SER A 214 -6.42 -21.60 -12.61
C SER A 214 -5.92 -20.18 -12.81
N GLU A 215 -5.02 -20.02 -13.78
CA GLU A 215 -4.45 -18.74 -14.20
C GLU A 215 -4.16 -18.78 -15.70
N ILE A 216 -4.70 -17.82 -16.45
CA ILE A 216 -4.63 -17.81 -17.92
C ILE A 216 -3.25 -17.43 -18.44
N GLU A 217 -2.53 -16.54 -17.75
CA GLU A 217 -1.22 -16.07 -18.17
C GLU A 217 -0.12 -17.10 -17.85
N LYS A 218 0.57 -17.59 -18.88
CA LYS A 218 1.63 -18.62 -18.73
C LYS A 218 2.71 -18.21 -17.73
N HIS A 219 3.17 -16.98 -17.81
CA HIS A 219 4.25 -16.51 -16.94
C HIS A 219 3.81 -16.37 -15.47
N LEU A 220 2.54 -16.01 -15.21
CA LEU A 220 2.01 -16.02 -13.84
C LEU A 220 1.91 -17.45 -13.29
N ARG A 221 1.57 -18.44 -14.13
CA ARG A 221 1.65 -19.86 -13.73
C ARG A 221 3.06 -20.29 -13.35
N GLU A 222 4.09 -19.84 -14.07
CA GLU A 222 5.49 -20.12 -13.75
C GLU A 222 5.89 -19.50 -12.40
N VAL A 223 5.54 -18.22 -12.17
CA VAL A 223 5.77 -17.53 -10.90
C VAL A 223 5.03 -18.21 -9.74
N TYR A 224 3.76 -18.60 -9.96
CA TYR A 224 2.96 -19.34 -8.99
C TYR A 224 3.62 -20.68 -8.67
N HIS A 225 3.95 -21.48 -9.69
CA HIS A 225 4.64 -22.76 -9.50
C HIS A 225 5.94 -22.60 -8.72
N HIS A 226 6.76 -21.59 -9.04
CA HIS A 226 8.00 -21.34 -8.33
C HIS A 226 7.76 -21.07 -6.84
N ASN A 227 6.81 -20.21 -6.50
CA ASN A 227 6.55 -19.82 -5.11
C ASN A 227 5.74 -20.82 -4.29
N PHE A 228 4.93 -21.69 -4.92
CA PHE A 228 4.03 -22.60 -4.21
C PHE A 228 4.40 -24.08 -4.37
N VAL A 229 5.20 -24.43 -5.38
CA VAL A 229 5.59 -25.82 -5.69
C VAL A 229 7.10 -26.00 -5.57
N THR A 230 7.91 -25.06 -6.06
CA THR A 230 9.38 -25.16 -6.08
C THR A 230 10.04 -24.69 -4.78
N ILE A 231 9.70 -23.48 -4.31
CA ILE A 231 10.28 -22.87 -3.09
C ILE A 231 9.77 -23.55 -1.81
N PRO A 232 8.48 -23.88 -1.65
CA PRO A 232 7.99 -24.64 -0.51
C PRO A 232 8.05 -26.14 -0.83
N ASN A 233 9.26 -26.69 -0.91
CA ASN A 233 9.44 -28.15 -0.91
C ASN A 233 10.78 -28.67 -0.40
N ARG A 234 11.63 -27.84 0.23
CA ARG A 234 12.85 -28.37 0.88
C ARG A 234 12.58 -29.31 2.07
N ALA A 235 11.36 -29.36 2.61
CA ALA A 235 10.99 -30.28 3.68
C ALA A 235 10.08 -31.45 3.24
N MET A 236 9.44 -31.39 2.06
CA MET A 236 8.48 -32.41 1.62
C MET A 236 8.87 -33.16 0.34
N ALA A 237 9.96 -32.75 -0.34
CA ALA A 237 10.55 -33.52 -1.43
C ALA A 237 11.17 -34.88 -1.01
N ALA A 238 11.10 -35.24 0.28
CA ALA A 238 11.53 -36.55 0.78
C ALA A 238 10.38 -37.55 1.00
N ALA A 239 9.11 -37.15 0.81
CA ALA A 239 7.97 -38.04 0.90
C ALA A 239 7.37 -38.27 -0.49
N SER A 240 7.36 -39.53 -0.92
CA SER A 240 7.00 -40.06 -2.24
C SER A 240 5.57 -39.79 -2.76
N ASP A 241 4.83 -38.87 -2.15
CA ASP A 241 3.45 -38.50 -2.53
C ASP A 241 3.39 -37.08 -3.09
N HIS A 242 4.18 -36.82 -4.13
CA HIS A 242 4.11 -35.57 -4.90
C HIS A 242 2.72 -35.45 -5.54
N ILE A 243 1.80 -34.75 -4.87
CA ILE A 243 0.61 -34.22 -5.52
C ILE A 243 1.06 -32.96 -6.25
N ASP A 244 1.34 -33.09 -7.55
CA ASP A 244 1.46 -31.93 -8.43
C ASP A 244 0.15 -31.14 -8.36
N VAL A 245 0.20 -29.89 -7.91
CA VAL A 245 -0.96 -28.99 -7.99
C VAL A 245 -1.25 -28.78 -9.47
N PRO A 246 -2.42 -29.19 -9.99
CA PRO A 246 -2.74 -28.94 -11.39
C PRO A 246 -3.01 -27.44 -11.56
N ILE A 247 -2.05 -26.73 -12.16
CA ILE A 247 -2.19 -25.31 -12.52
C ILE A 247 -2.79 -25.24 -13.91
N HIS A 248 -4.10 -25.09 -13.97
CA HIS A 248 -4.87 -24.96 -15.20
C HIS A 248 -4.67 -23.58 -15.84
N GLY A 249 -4.79 -23.54 -17.17
CA GLY A 249 -4.82 -22.29 -17.93
C GLY A 249 -6.19 -21.62 -17.87
N ASP A 250 -6.76 -21.36 -19.04
CA ASP A 250 -8.08 -20.79 -19.23
C ASP A 250 -9.19 -21.63 -18.57
N ILE A 251 -9.82 -21.09 -17.52
CA ILE A 251 -10.87 -21.75 -16.72
C ILE A 251 -12.07 -22.17 -17.57
N CYS A 252 -12.40 -21.43 -18.63
CA CYS A 252 -13.51 -21.72 -19.53
C CYS A 252 -13.30 -23.02 -20.34
N LYS A 253 -12.06 -23.53 -20.38
CA LYS A 253 -11.69 -24.78 -21.06
C LYS A 253 -11.54 -25.96 -20.11
N VAL A 254 -11.63 -25.73 -18.80
CA VAL A 254 -11.50 -26.79 -17.79
C VAL A 254 -12.82 -27.55 -17.69
N PRO A 255 -12.86 -28.87 -17.97
CA PRO A 255 -14.08 -29.67 -17.88
C PRO A 255 -14.51 -29.85 -16.43
N ASP A 256 -15.81 -30.05 -16.19
CA ASP A 256 -16.37 -30.27 -14.85
C ASP A 256 -15.69 -31.43 -14.10
N SER A 257 -15.25 -32.47 -14.83
CA SER A 257 -14.55 -33.63 -14.26
C SER A 257 -13.17 -33.33 -13.68
N ALA A 258 -12.58 -32.17 -14.01
CA ALA A 258 -11.30 -31.74 -13.46
C ALA A 258 -11.45 -30.96 -12.14
N PHE A 259 -12.66 -30.54 -11.78
CA PHE A 259 -12.89 -29.87 -10.51
C PHE A 259 -12.83 -30.85 -9.33
N PRO A 260 -12.22 -30.44 -8.20
CA PRO A 260 -12.10 -31.29 -7.02
C PRO A 260 -13.48 -31.52 -6.38
N ILE A 261 -13.85 -32.78 -6.15
CA ILE A 261 -15.13 -33.15 -5.52
C ILE A 261 -15.10 -32.92 -3.99
N SER A 262 -13.91 -32.96 -3.39
CA SER A 262 -13.68 -32.64 -1.98
C SER A 262 -12.81 -31.39 -1.90
N LEU A 263 -13.45 -30.28 -1.54
CA LEU A 263 -12.83 -28.96 -1.45
C LEU A 263 -13.35 -28.26 -0.20
N ASP A 264 -12.46 -27.74 0.65
CA ASP A 264 -12.90 -27.00 1.84
C ASP A 264 -13.22 -25.54 1.51
N LEU A 265 -12.31 -24.85 0.81
CA LEU A 265 -12.41 -23.42 0.51
C LEU A 265 -12.18 -23.12 -0.97
N LEU A 266 -13.08 -22.36 -1.60
CA LEU A 266 -12.84 -21.75 -2.91
C LEU A 266 -12.48 -20.27 -2.75
N VAL A 267 -11.40 -19.81 -3.39
CA VAL A 267 -11.03 -18.40 -3.42
C VAL A 267 -10.89 -17.90 -4.86
N ALA A 268 -11.27 -16.64 -5.09
CA ALA A 268 -11.16 -16.03 -6.41
C ALA A 268 -11.13 -14.49 -6.37
N GLY A 269 -10.13 -13.88 -7.00
CA GLY A 269 -10.09 -12.44 -7.29
C GLY A 269 -10.51 -12.20 -8.74
N PHE A 270 -11.81 -12.12 -9.01
CA PHE A 270 -12.32 -12.16 -10.38
C PHE A 270 -12.34 -10.78 -11.04
N PRO A 271 -12.07 -10.68 -12.36
CA PRO A 271 -12.05 -9.40 -13.04
C PRO A 271 -13.45 -8.76 -13.08
N CYS A 272 -13.50 -7.44 -12.92
CA CYS A 272 -14.73 -6.65 -13.00
C CYS A 272 -15.16 -6.49 -14.47
N GLN A 273 -15.93 -7.44 -14.99
CA GLN A 273 -16.58 -7.36 -16.31
C GLN A 273 -18.01 -6.83 -16.16
N PRO A 274 -18.53 -5.95 -17.04
CA PRO A 274 -19.93 -5.54 -17.01
C PRO A 274 -20.87 -6.73 -17.28
N PHE A 275 -21.85 -6.94 -16.38
CA PHE A 275 -22.76 -8.09 -16.40
C PHE A 275 -23.93 -7.94 -17.37
N SER A 276 -23.97 -6.87 -18.17
CA SER A 276 -25.05 -6.58 -19.13
C SER A 276 -25.26 -7.66 -20.20
N ALA A 277 -24.33 -8.63 -20.33
CA ALA A 277 -24.48 -9.80 -21.20
C ALA A 277 -25.32 -10.95 -20.60
N LEU A 278 -25.73 -10.89 -19.32
CA LEU A 278 -26.50 -11.97 -18.67
C LEU A 278 -28.02 -11.86 -18.88
N GLY A 279 -28.52 -10.68 -19.26
CA GLY A 279 -29.96 -10.44 -19.46
C GLY A 279 -30.57 -11.16 -20.67
N GLU A 280 -29.72 -11.60 -21.62
CA GLU A 280 -30.16 -12.28 -22.86
C GLU A 280 -29.76 -13.76 -22.93
N GLN A 281 -29.11 -14.30 -21.89
CA GLN A 281 -28.66 -15.70 -21.88
C GLN A 281 -29.68 -16.58 -21.14
N PRO A 282 -30.27 -17.60 -21.80
CA PRO A 282 -31.30 -18.44 -21.19
C PRO A 282 -30.68 -19.39 -20.16
N GLY A 283 -30.75 -19.00 -18.88
CA GLY A 283 -30.53 -19.89 -17.73
C GLY A 283 -29.07 -20.15 -17.31
N PHE A 284 -28.93 -20.57 -16.05
CA PHE A 284 -27.67 -20.96 -15.39
C PHE A 284 -27.01 -22.24 -15.99
N ASP A 285 -27.60 -22.80 -17.05
CA ASP A 285 -27.14 -24.02 -17.72
C ASP A 285 -26.39 -23.76 -19.03
N CYS A 286 -26.08 -22.50 -19.36
CA CYS A 286 -25.27 -22.18 -20.53
C CYS A 286 -23.80 -22.61 -20.30
N PRO A 287 -23.26 -23.63 -21.00
CA PRO A 287 -21.99 -24.26 -20.62
C PRO A 287 -20.73 -23.42 -20.91
N LYS A 288 -20.85 -22.27 -21.60
CA LYS A 288 -19.71 -21.46 -22.07
C LYS A 288 -20.09 -19.99 -22.23
N SER A 289 -20.39 -19.30 -21.14
CA SER A 289 -20.88 -17.92 -21.21
C SER A 289 -19.80 -16.88 -21.57
N GLY A 290 -18.51 -17.23 -21.54
CA GLY A 290 -17.42 -16.26 -21.66
C GLY A 290 -17.34 -15.26 -20.49
N ASN A 291 -18.29 -15.32 -19.54
CA ASN A 291 -18.32 -14.51 -18.34
C ASN A 291 -17.62 -15.26 -17.21
N LEU A 292 -16.49 -14.71 -16.77
CA LEU A 292 -15.58 -15.34 -15.81
C LEU A 292 -16.23 -15.54 -14.43
N PHE A 293 -17.24 -14.74 -14.07
CA PHE A 293 -17.98 -14.95 -12.83
C PHE A 293 -18.83 -16.24 -12.88
N LEU A 294 -19.42 -16.59 -14.04
CA LEU A 294 -20.20 -17.83 -14.13
C LEU A 294 -19.32 -19.08 -14.01
N GLU A 295 -18.03 -18.98 -14.30
CA GLU A 295 -17.08 -20.08 -14.08
C GLU A 295 -16.86 -20.34 -12.58
N ILE A 296 -16.93 -19.29 -11.74
CA ILE A 296 -16.96 -19.43 -10.27
C ILE A 296 -18.23 -20.17 -9.86
N VAL A 297 -19.39 -19.74 -10.37
CA VAL A 297 -20.68 -20.39 -10.09
C VAL A 297 -20.68 -21.86 -10.53
N ARG A 298 -20.09 -22.17 -11.69
CA ARG A 298 -19.90 -23.54 -12.19
C ARG A 298 -19.03 -24.36 -11.23
N CYS A 299 -17.90 -23.82 -10.79
CA CYS A 299 -17.02 -24.47 -9.83
C CYS A 299 -17.72 -24.73 -8.48
N LEU A 300 -18.46 -23.75 -7.97
CA LEU A 300 -19.26 -23.88 -6.73
C LEU A 300 -20.33 -24.97 -6.85
N ARG A 301 -21.02 -25.05 -8.00
CA ARG A 301 -22.05 -26.06 -8.26
C ARG A 301 -21.48 -27.49 -8.29
N VAL A 302 -20.29 -27.67 -8.90
CA VAL A 302 -19.64 -28.97 -9.06
C VAL A 302 -18.92 -29.40 -7.78
N SER A 303 -18.03 -28.55 -7.27
CA SER A 303 -17.13 -28.86 -6.14
C SER A 303 -17.82 -28.71 -4.78
N LYS A 304 -18.86 -27.88 -4.70
CA LYS A 304 -19.64 -27.58 -3.48
C LYS A 304 -18.76 -27.37 -2.23
N PRO A 305 -17.77 -26.46 -2.27
CA PRO A 305 -16.89 -26.22 -1.13
C PRO A 305 -17.66 -25.84 0.13
N LYS A 306 -17.08 -26.06 1.32
CA LYS A 306 -17.72 -25.70 2.60
C LYS A 306 -17.94 -24.20 2.70
N ALA A 307 -16.98 -23.41 2.21
CA ALA A 307 -17.08 -21.97 2.12
C ALA A 307 -16.40 -21.42 0.85
N PHE A 308 -16.65 -20.15 0.54
CA PHE A 308 -15.88 -19.40 -0.44
C PHE A 308 -15.50 -18.00 0.06
N LEU A 309 -14.42 -17.45 -0.48
CA LEU A 309 -13.99 -16.06 -0.30
C LEU A 309 -13.65 -15.44 -1.67
N LEU A 310 -14.51 -14.55 -2.16
CA LEU A 310 -14.28 -13.83 -3.41
C LEU A 310 -13.87 -12.39 -3.15
N GLU A 311 -13.07 -11.81 -4.05
CA GLU A 311 -12.63 -10.42 -3.99
C GLU A 311 -13.00 -9.66 -5.27
N ASN A 312 -13.35 -8.39 -5.12
CA ASN A 312 -13.48 -7.43 -6.21
C ASN A 312 -13.23 -5.98 -5.74
N VAL A 313 -13.26 -5.02 -6.67
CA VAL A 313 -13.15 -3.59 -6.37
C VAL A 313 -14.44 -3.04 -5.72
N PRO A 314 -14.35 -2.05 -4.81
CA PRO A 314 -15.53 -1.45 -4.18
C PRO A 314 -16.51 -0.80 -5.17
N GLY A 315 -16.02 -0.38 -6.34
CA GLY A 315 -16.86 0.18 -7.40
C GLY A 315 -17.95 -0.77 -7.90
N LEU A 316 -17.85 -2.08 -7.65
CA LEU A 316 -18.91 -3.03 -7.97
C LEU A 316 -20.23 -2.69 -7.25
N LEU A 317 -20.17 -2.09 -6.06
CA LEU A 317 -21.36 -1.67 -5.30
C LEU A 317 -22.11 -0.52 -5.96
N THR A 318 -21.46 0.27 -6.83
CA THR A 318 -22.15 1.32 -7.59
C THR A 318 -22.92 0.75 -8.78
N MET A 319 -22.72 -0.54 -9.10
CA MET A 319 -23.40 -1.27 -10.17
C MET A 319 -24.48 -2.17 -9.55
N ALA A 320 -25.55 -1.57 -9.03
CA ALA A 320 -26.56 -2.26 -8.22
C ALA A 320 -27.14 -3.53 -8.87
N GLU A 321 -27.50 -3.46 -10.16
CA GLU A 321 -28.03 -4.62 -10.91
C GLU A 321 -27.03 -5.77 -10.97
N THR A 322 -25.79 -5.46 -11.33
CA THR A 322 -24.68 -6.42 -11.39
C THR A 322 -24.44 -7.07 -10.03
N TYR A 323 -24.36 -6.26 -8.98
CA TYR A 323 -24.19 -6.74 -7.61
C TYR A 323 -25.33 -7.68 -7.18
N THR A 324 -26.59 -7.28 -7.42
CA THR A 324 -27.75 -8.13 -7.12
C THR A 324 -27.74 -9.45 -7.89
N THR A 325 -27.34 -9.44 -9.17
CA THR A 325 -27.21 -10.67 -9.97
C THR A 325 -26.14 -11.60 -9.42
N ILE A 326 -25.00 -11.07 -8.98
CA ILE A 326 -23.93 -11.85 -8.33
C ILE A 326 -24.46 -12.54 -7.08
N ILE A 327 -25.10 -11.79 -6.17
CA ILE A 327 -25.64 -12.35 -4.92
C ILE A 327 -26.65 -13.46 -5.21
N LYS A 328 -27.63 -13.20 -6.08
CA LYS A 328 -28.64 -14.20 -6.45
C LYS A 328 -28.03 -15.47 -7.06
N ALA A 329 -27.00 -15.33 -7.90
CA ALA A 329 -26.33 -16.48 -8.51
C ALA A 329 -25.59 -17.35 -7.48
N LEU A 330 -24.90 -16.72 -6.52
CA LEU A 330 -24.21 -17.41 -5.43
C LEU A 330 -25.21 -18.09 -4.48
N GLU A 331 -26.31 -17.43 -4.16
CA GLU A 331 -27.39 -17.99 -3.34
C GLU A 331 -28.10 -19.16 -4.03
N ALA A 332 -28.31 -19.08 -5.35
CA ALA A 332 -28.95 -20.12 -6.14
C ALA A 332 -28.14 -21.44 -6.16
N VAL A 333 -26.82 -21.38 -6.02
CA VAL A 333 -25.96 -22.58 -5.89
C VAL A 333 -25.81 -23.07 -4.44
N GLY A 334 -26.59 -22.52 -3.50
CA GLY A 334 -26.76 -23.09 -2.16
C GLY A 334 -25.90 -22.49 -1.06
N TYR A 335 -25.51 -21.21 -1.18
CA TYR A 335 -24.69 -20.51 -0.18
C TYR A 335 -25.45 -19.35 0.44
N ASP A 336 -25.28 -19.13 1.74
CA ASP A 336 -25.61 -17.85 2.37
C ASP A 336 -24.43 -16.89 2.18
N VAL A 337 -24.70 -15.68 1.71
CA VAL A 337 -23.67 -14.76 1.22
C VAL A 337 -23.67 -13.47 2.04
N SER A 338 -22.50 -13.11 2.57
CA SER A 338 -22.27 -11.84 3.25
C SER A 338 -21.18 -11.07 2.52
N THR A 339 -21.30 -9.75 2.46
CA THR A 339 -20.34 -8.90 1.75
C THR A 339 -19.93 -7.70 2.55
N GLU A 340 -18.67 -7.29 2.43
CA GLU A 340 -18.21 -6.05 3.04
C GLU A 340 -17.01 -5.46 2.30
N VAL A 341 -16.90 -4.12 2.35
CA VAL A 341 -15.69 -3.45 1.93
C VAL A 341 -14.70 -3.37 3.10
N VAL A 342 -13.56 -4.01 2.92
CA VAL A 342 -12.51 -4.09 3.92
C VAL A 342 -11.24 -3.42 3.39
N ALA A 343 -10.52 -2.72 4.26
CA ALA A 343 -9.26 -2.07 3.91
C ALA A 343 -8.06 -2.83 4.46
N ALA A 344 -7.01 -2.94 3.64
CA ALA A 344 -5.72 -3.47 4.07
C ALA A 344 -4.94 -2.50 4.97
N ARG A 345 -5.46 -1.28 5.17
CA ARG A 345 -4.85 -0.26 6.02
C ARG A 345 -4.65 -0.79 7.43
N GLY A 346 -3.51 -0.50 8.03
CA GLY A 346 -3.21 -0.90 9.40
C GLY A 346 -2.56 -2.28 9.48
N LEU A 347 -3.03 -3.28 8.73
CA LEU A 347 -2.27 -4.52 8.52
C LEU A 347 -1.13 -4.33 7.52
N THR A 348 -1.33 -3.50 6.50
CA THR A 348 -0.33 -3.17 5.48
C THR A 348 -0.12 -1.66 5.42
N ALA A 349 0.92 -1.24 4.70
CA ALA A 349 1.23 0.18 4.50
C ALA A 349 0.36 0.87 3.42
N THR A 350 -0.57 0.16 2.77
CA THR A 350 -1.47 0.72 1.73
C THR A 350 -2.90 0.95 2.24
N GLY A 351 -3.55 1.98 1.73
CA GLY A 351 -4.97 2.26 1.94
C GLY A 351 -5.92 1.43 1.07
N ARG A 352 -5.45 0.34 0.44
CA ARG A 352 -6.23 -0.49 -0.50
C ARG A 352 -7.53 -0.99 0.12
N LYS A 353 -8.66 -0.59 -0.47
CA LYS A 353 -10.02 -1.05 -0.14
C LYS A 353 -10.50 -2.08 -1.15
N ARG A 354 -11.14 -3.16 -0.69
CA ARG A 354 -11.70 -4.23 -1.54
C ARG A 354 -13.02 -4.74 -1.00
N LEU A 355 -13.92 -5.10 -1.92
CA LEU A 355 -15.17 -5.76 -1.61
C LEU A 355 -14.91 -7.26 -1.54
N PHE A 356 -15.25 -7.86 -0.41
CA PHE A 356 -15.19 -9.30 -0.22
C PHE A 356 -16.58 -9.89 -0.19
N PHE A 357 -16.73 -11.08 -0.77
CA PHE A 357 -17.93 -11.92 -0.67
C PHE A 357 -17.54 -13.18 0.07
N VAL A 358 -18.19 -13.44 1.20
CA VAL A 358 -18.05 -14.67 1.97
C VAL A 358 -19.31 -15.48 1.77
N GLY A 359 -19.14 -16.74 1.36
CA GLY A 359 -20.25 -17.67 1.20
C GLY A 359 -20.10 -18.86 2.11
N LEU A 360 -21.12 -19.16 2.89
CA LEU A 360 -21.20 -20.36 3.72
C LEU A 360 -22.20 -21.34 3.11
N ARG A 361 -21.77 -22.58 2.87
CA ARG A 361 -22.65 -23.59 2.25
C ARG A 361 -23.81 -23.91 3.17
N ARG A 362 -25.05 -23.79 2.69
CA ARG A 362 -26.26 -24.18 3.43
C ARG A 362 -26.21 -25.67 3.74
N GLN A 363 -26.37 -26.03 5.02
CA GLN A 363 -26.56 -27.42 5.41
C GLN A 363 -28.06 -27.73 5.38
N ARG A 364 -28.42 -28.94 4.94
CA ARG A 364 -29.82 -29.31 4.71
C ARG A 364 -30.53 -29.84 5.96
N ASP A 365 -29.81 -30.46 6.89
CA ASP A 365 -30.38 -31.06 8.11
C ASP A 365 -29.30 -31.12 9.21
N ALA A 366 -29.35 -30.24 10.22
CA ALA A 366 -28.70 -30.44 11.53
C ALA A 366 -29.07 -29.29 12.49
N GLU A 367 -29.41 -29.61 13.73
CA GLU A 367 -29.22 -28.70 14.86
C GLU A 367 -27.74 -28.32 14.91
N GLN A 368 -27.42 -27.06 14.64
CA GLN A 368 -26.03 -26.60 14.55
C GLN A 368 -25.56 -26.02 15.89
N PRO A 369 -24.30 -26.28 16.30
CA PRO A 369 -23.70 -25.56 17.42
C PRO A 369 -23.61 -24.06 17.10
N GLU A 370 -23.64 -23.22 18.13
CA GLU A 370 -23.41 -21.78 17.99
C GLU A 370 -21.98 -21.55 17.45
N LEU A 371 -21.87 -21.02 16.22
CA LEU A 371 -20.61 -20.67 15.59
C LEU A 371 -20.25 -19.21 15.92
N THR A 372 -18.99 -18.94 16.30
CA THR A 372 -18.58 -17.68 16.95
C THR A 372 -18.65 -16.44 16.06
N HIS A 373 -18.86 -16.60 14.75
CA HIS A 373 -18.94 -15.51 13.76
C HIS A 373 -20.17 -15.63 12.83
N CYS A 374 -21.22 -16.32 13.27
CA CYS A 374 -22.48 -16.42 12.54
C CYS A 374 -23.64 -15.91 13.39
N SER A 375 -24.38 -14.91 12.91
CA SER A 375 -25.73 -14.66 13.40
C SER A 375 -26.74 -15.44 12.56
N ALA A 376 -27.68 -16.13 13.21
CA ALA A 376 -28.82 -16.73 12.52
C ALA A 376 -29.96 -15.72 12.46
N HIS A 377 -30.32 -15.29 11.25
CA HIS A 377 -31.49 -14.43 11.03
C HIS A 377 -32.39 -15.07 9.97
N ASN A 378 -33.62 -15.42 10.36
CA ASN A 378 -34.63 -16.04 9.49
C ASN A 378 -34.16 -17.29 8.72
N GLY A 379 -33.29 -18.12 9.32
CA GLY A 379 -32.74 -19.33 8.69
C GLY A 379 -31.58 -19.08 7.72
N HIS A 380 -31.13 -17.83 7.57
CA HIS A 380 -29.89 -17.48 6.87
C HIS A 380 -28.75 -17.29 7.87
N ARG A 381 -27.57 -17.84 7.55
CA ARG A 381 -26.34 -17.55 8.28
C ARG A 381 -25.70 -16.27 7.77
N GLU A 382 -25.61 -15.28 8.62
CA GLU A 382 -24.90 -14.04 8.35
C GLU A 382 -23.48 -14.13 8.93
N TYR A 383 -22.49 -14.09 8.06
CA TYR A 383 -21.08 -14.08 8.45
C TYR A 383 -20.67 -12.70 8.97
N GLN A 384 -20.02 -12.69 10.13
CA GLN A 384 -19.49 -11.48 10.75
C GLN A 384 -18.00 -11.34 10.44
N PHE A 385 -17.66 -10.28 9.71
CA PHE A 385 -16.27 -9.95 9.37
C PHE A 385 -15.43 -9.73 10.66
N PRO A 386 -14.18 -10.21 10.72
CA PRO A 386 -13.40 -10.20 11.94
C PRO A 386 -12.87 -8.81 12.28
N PHE A 387 -12.50 -8.62 13.54
CA PHE A 387 -11.60 -7.53 13.92
C PHE A 387 -10.23 -7.70 13.26
N ILE A 388 -9.76 -6.63 12.62
CA ILE A 388 -8.47 -6.58 11.94
C ILE A 388 -7.52 -5.66 12.74
N PRO A 389 -6.37 -6.17 13.23
CA PRO A 389 -5.46 -5.36 14.04
C PRO A 389 -4.77 -4.27 13.22
N ASP A 390 -4.59 -3.09 13.82
CA ASP A 390 -3.89 -1.97 13.21
C ASP A 390 -2.44 -1.88 13.71
N LEU A 391 -1.52 -2.44 12.93
CA LEU A 391 -0.06 -2.41 13.16
C LEU A 391 0.56 -1.02 12.93
N LYS A 392 -0.25 -0.04 12.52
CA LYS A 392 0.17 1.34 12.22
C LYS A 392 1.25 1.47 11.14
N LEU A 393 1.45 0.45 10.30
CA LEU A 393 2.46 0.47 9.24
C LEU A 393 2.29 1.69 8.31
N LYS A 394 3.42 2.24 7.90
CA LYS A 394 3.58 3.40 7.01
C LYS A 394 4.60 3.08 5.93
N SER A 395 4.74 4.03 5.01
CA SER A 395 5.73 4.01 3.94
C SER A 395 7.16 3.67 4.43
N ARG A 396 7.60 4.23 5.56
CA ARG A 396 8.93 3.94 6.17
C ARG A 396 9.19 2.48 6.50
N ASP A 397 8.13 1.70 6.69
CA ASP A 397 8.26 0.30 7.09
C ASP A 397 8.43 -0.62 5.87
N VAL A 398 8.18 -0.12 4.65
CA VAL A 398 8.16 -0.92 3.41
C VAL A 398 9.00 -0.36 2.27
N ILE A 399 9.43 0.91 2.35
CA ILE A 399 10.22 1.61 1.33
C ILE A 399 11.70 1.71 1.72
N ASP A 400 12.55 1.45 0.73
CA ASP A 400 14.01 1.51 0.78
C ASP A 400 14.48 2.90 0.31
N TYR A 401 14.32 3.92 1.16
CA TYR A 401 14.62 5.31 0.78
C TYR A 401 16.08 5.56 0.39
N ASP A 402 17.01 4.88 1.09
CA ASP A 402 18.46 5.10 0.98
C ASP A 402 19.25 3.80 0.76
N GLU A 403 18.57 2.68 0.52
CA GLU A 403 19.16 1.33 0.51
C GLU A 403 19.26 0.71 -0.90
N LEU A 404 18.90 1.46 -1.95
CA LEU A 404 18.99 1.00 -3.34
C LEU A 404 20.39 1.24 -3.93
N THR A 405 20.81 0.32 -4.80
CA THR A 405 22.04 0.47 -5.59
C THR A 405 21.92 1.56 -6.65
N GLU A 406 23.05 2.06 -7.16
CA GLU A 406 23.06 3.06 -8.24
C GLU A 406 22.36 2.54 -9.51
N GLU A 407 22.56 1.26 -9.86
CA GLU A 407 21.91 0.63 -11.01
C GLU A 407 20.38 0.59 -10.86
N GLU A 408 19.88 0.24 -9.67
CA GLU A 408 18.44 0.26 -9.39
C GLU A 408 17.88 1.68 -9.43
N MET A 409 18.63 2.65 -8.91
CA MET A 409 18.27 4.05 -8.96
C MET A 409 18.18 4.57 -10.39
N ASP A 410 19.12 4.20 -11.27
CA ASP A 410 19.12 4.62 -12.67
C ASP A 410 17.93 4.04 -13.45
N ILE A 411 17.48 2.84 -13.11
CA ILE A 411 16.26 2.25 -13.70
C ILE A 411 15.00 2.97 -13.19
N LEU A 412 14.92 3.24 -11.88
CA LEU A 412 13.66 3.66 -11.25
C LEU A 412 13.42 5.17 -11.28
N ARG A 413 14.48 5.98 -11.30
CA ARG A 413 14.41 7.45 -11.27
C ARG A 413 13.69 7.99 -12.50
N LEU A 414 12.98 9.10 -12.33
CA LEU A 414 12.44 9.84 -13.46
C LEU A 414 13.54 10.65 -14.15
N GLY A 415 13.64 10.51 -15.47
CA GLY A 415 14.44 11.42 -16.28
C GLY A 415 13.89 12.85 -16.19
N GLU A 416 14.77 13.84 -16.38
CA GLU A 416 14.46 15.25 -16.22
C GLU A 416 13.24 15.69 -17.03
N GLU A 417 13.20 15.31 -18.31
CA GLU A 417 12.08 15.63 -19.20
C GLU A 417 10.75 15.07 -18.69
N THR A 418 10.74 13.79 -18.27
CA THR A 418 9.53 13.15 -17.74
C THR A 418 9.07 13.80 -16.43
N PHE A 419 10.03 14.19 -15.57
CA PHE A 419 9.70 14.86 -14.32
C PHE A 419 9.16 16.28 -14.57
N GLN A 420 9.73 17.03 -15.50
CA GLN A 420 9.21 18.34 -15.88
C GLN A 420 7.80 18.24 -16.47
N GLN A 421 7.56 17.30 -17.40
CA GLN A 421 6.23 17.03 -17.95
C GLN A 421 5.21 16.69 -16.85
N LEU A 422 5.63 15.95 -15.83
CA LEU A 422 4.79 15.59 -14.69
C LEU A 422 4.39 16.84 -13.89
N LEU A 423 5.33 17.74 -13.61
CA LEU A 423 5.08 19.00 -12.92
C LEU A 423 4.16 19.92 -13.74
N ASP A 424 4.44 20.07 -15.03
CA ASP A 424 3.68 20.93 -15.95
C ASP A 424 2.24 20.44 -16.15
N SER A 425 2.00 19.14 -16.03
CA SER A 425 0.65 18.56 -16.16
C SER A 425 -0.35 19.08 -15.12
N GLY A 426 0.13 19.56 -13.97
CA GLY A 426 -0.69 19.96 -12.82
C GLY A 426 -1.47 18.82 -12.15
N ARG A 427 -1.40 17.59 -12.69
CA ARG A 427 -2.08 16.40 -12.16
C ARG A 427 -1.35 15.80 -10.96
N TRP A 428 -0.03 15.95 -10.93
CA TRP A 428 0.82 15.48 -9.85
C TRP A 428 1.32 16.63 -8.98
N ARG A 429 1.52 16.37 -7.70
CA ARG A 429 1.99 17.36 -6.71
C ARG A 429 2.96 16.69 -5.76
N THR A 430 3.83 17.47 -5.11
CA THR A 430 4.77 16.96 -4.09
C THR A 430 4.06 16.29 -2.89
N SER A 431 2.81 16.65 -2.62
CA SER A 431 1.96 15.96 -1.64
C SER A 431 1.64 14.50 -2.01
N SER A 432 1.78 14.14 -3.29
CA SER A 432 1.59 12.77 -3.81
C SER A 432 2.83 11.89 -3.60
N LEU A 433 3.93 12.43 -3.05
CA LEU A 433 5.09 11.62 -2.69
C LEU A 433 4.76 10.65 -1.54
N ALA A 434 5.38 9.48 -1.62
CA ALA A 434 5.38 8.43 -0.62
C ALA A 434 6.27 8.84 0.56
N TRP A 435 5.83 9.84 1.34
CA TRP A 435 6.56 10.29 2.51
C TRP A 435 6.60 9.20 3.60
N PRO A 436 7.69 9.08 4.39
CA PRO A 436 7.89 8.01 5.37
C PRO A 436 6.71 7.76 6.32
N ASN A 437 6.03 8.82 6.77
CA ASN A 437 4.90 8.71 7.71
C ASN A 437 3.53 8.63 7.03
N LYS A 438 3.48 8.52 5.70
CA LYS A 438 2.25 8.44 4.92
C LYS A 438 1.80 6.98 4.80
N ILE A 439 0.49 6.80 4.72
CA ILE A 439 -0.09 5.55 4.20
C ILE A 439 -0.10 5.66 2.68
N LEU A 440 0.34 4.61 2.03
CA LEU A 440 0.48 4.57 0.58
C LEU A 440 -0.88 4.42 -0.08
N GLU A 441 -0.99 4.98 -1.28
CA GLU A 441 -2.18 4.85 -2.11
C GLU A 441 -2.36 3.40 -2.59
N THR A 442 -3.53 3.12 -3.18
CA THR A 442 -3.79 1.82 -3.76
C THR A 442 -2.87 1.62 -4.95
N MET A 443 -2.09 0.54 -4.92
CA MET A 443 -1.27 0.15 -6.06
C MET A 443 -2.15 -0.33 -7.20
N THR A 444 -1.97 0.25 -8.38
CA THR A 444 -2.72 -0.09 -9.58
C THR A 444 -1.87 -0.98 -10.47
N SER A 445 -2.50 -1.90 -11.20
CA SER A 445 -1.79 -2.73 -12.20
C SER A 445 -1.21 -1.92 -13.37
N HIS A 446 -1.61 -0.67 -13.50
CA HIS A 446 -1.10 0.25 -14.50
C HIS A 446 -0.05 1.21 -13.94
N TYR A 447 0.47 0.98 -12.73
CA TYR A 447 1.40 1.87 -12.02
C TYR A 447 2.54 2.37 -12.92
N GLY A 448 3.17 1.46 -13.68
CA GLY A 448 4.27 1.79 -14.58
C GLY A 448 3.94 2.85 -15.65
N ASN A 449 2.66 2.93 -16.08
CA ASN A 449 2.17 3.93 -17.02
C ASN A 449 1.50 5.13 -16.30
N ALA A 450 0.86 4.89 -15.15
CA ALA A 450 0.18 5.91 -14.34
C ALA A 450 1.16 6.98 -13.81
N VAL A 451 2.40 6.59 -13.54
CA VAL A 451 3.46 7.51 -13.11
C VAL A 451 3.66 8.65 -14.12
N GLY A 452 3.75 8.35 -15.41
CA GLY A 452 3.93 9.38 -16.45
C GLY A 452 2.71 10.29 -16.65
N ARG A 453 1.55 9.91 -16.10
CA ARG A 453 0.29 10.68 -16.18
C ARG A 453 0.01 11.49 -14.93
N GLY A 454 0.85 11.37 -13.89
CA GLY A 454 0.61 12.00 -12.60
C GLY A 454 -0.49 11.37 -11.75
N GLU A 455 -0.85 10.12 -12.06
CA GLU A 455 -1.96 9.40 -11.43
C GLU A 455 -1.49 8.45 -10.32
N SER A 456 -0.23 8.56 -9.87
CA SER A 456 0.29 7.68 -8.82
C SER A 456 1.41 8.30 -7.98
N GLN A 457 1.71 7.63 -6.87
CA GLN A 457 2.76 8.02 -5.94
C GLN A 457 4.16 7.71 -6.46
N LEU A 458 5.10 8.56 -6.06
CA LEU A 458 6.53 8.41 -6.29
C LEU A 458 7.27 8.41 -4.97
N VAL A 459 8.42 7.76 -4.92
CA VAL A 459 9.31 7.78 -3.77
C VAL A 459 10.17 9.03 -3.82
N PRO A 460 10.19 9.85 -2.75
CA PRO A 460 11.12 10.98 -2.68
C PRO A 460 12.56 10.49 -2.65
N CYS A 461 13.45 11.21 -3.33
CA CYS A 461 14.89 10.95 -3.30
C CYS A 461 15.63 12.12 -2.66
N ARG A 462 16.87 11.85 -2.20
CA ARG A 462 17.76 12.92 -1.73
C ARG A 462 18.13 13.82 -2.90
N ALA A 463 17.91 15.11 -2.72
CA ALA A 463 18.18 16.10 -3.75
C ALA A 463 19.70 16.12 -4.04
N PRO A 464 20.17 16.21 -5.31
CA PRO A 464 19.46 16.70 -6.51
C PRO A 464 18.63 15.66 -7.25
N LEU A 465 18.51 14.43 -6.76
CA LEU A 465 17.87 13.37 -7.52
C LEU A 465 16.36 13.59 -7.61
N ASN A 466 15.82 13.46 -8.82
CA ASN A 466 14.38 13.43 -9.05
C ASN A 466 13.73 12.25 -8.32
N PRO A 467 12.43 12.34 -7.99
CA PRO A 467 11.69 11.22 -7.43
C PRO A 467 11.77 9.98 -8.32
N ARG A 468 11.65 8.82 -7.69
CA ARG A 468 11.70 7.52 -8.37
C ARG A 468 10.41 6.75 -8.25
N ARG A 469 10.26 5.74 -9.10
CA ARG A 469 9.23 4.71 -8.96
C ARG A 469 9.53 3.82 -7.76
N PHE A 470 8.51 3.15 -7.24
CA PHE A 470 8.71 2.05 -6.29
C PHE A 470 9.56 0.94 -6.94
N SER A 471 10.48 0.34 -6.19
CA SER A 471 11.13 -0.90 -6.62
C SER A 471 10.11 -2.04 -6.65
N VAL A 472 10.44 -3.13 -7.35
CA VAL A 472 9.60 -4.33 -7.38
C VAL A 472 9.39 -4.90 -5.97
N ARG A 473 10.45 -4.91 -5.17
CA ARG A 473 10.39 -5.40 -3.79
C ARG A 473 9.56 -4.48 -2.90
N GLU A 474 9.67 -3.17 -3.05
CA GLU A 474 8.81 -2.21 -2.34
C GLU A 474 7.34 -2.45 -2.70
N CYS A 475 7.01 -2.63 -3.97
CA CYS A 475 5.66 -2.98 -4.38
C CYS A 475 5.16 -4.26 -3.67
N SER A 476 5.96 -5.33 -3.63
CA SER A 476 5.55 -6.55 -2.94
C SER A 476 5.28 -6.31 -1.45
N ARG A 477 6.17 -5.57 -0.77
CA ARG A 477 6.06 -5.22 0.65
C ARG A 477 4.83 -4.38 0.96
N ILE A 478 4.52 -3.40 0.10
CA ILE A 478 3.33 -2.54 0.21
C ILE A 478 2.05 -3.38 0.24
N MET A 479 1.99 -4.44 -0.58
CA MET A 479 0.85 -5.37 -0.64
C MET A 479 0.86 -6.43 0.47
N GLY A 480 1.95 -6.55 1.24
CA GLY A 480 2.08 -7.53 2.32
C GLY A 480 2.65 -8.89 1.89
N PHE A 481 3.32 -8.97 0.73
CA PHE A 481 4.04 -10.18 0.34
C PHE A 481 5.35 -10.30 1.14
N PRO A 482 5.65 -11.48 1.71
CA PRO A 482 6.84 -11.67 2.53
C PRO A 482 8.13 -11.57 1.69
N ALA A 483 9.25 -11.25 2.34
CA ALA A 483 10.55 -11.17 1.67
C ALA A 483 11.02 -12.49 1.03
N SER A 484 10.46 -13.63 1.45
CA SER A 484 10.68 -14.95 0.85
C SER A 484 9.97 -15.16 -0.48
N TYR A 485 9.01 -14.29 -0.85
CA TYR A 485 8.35 -14.37 -2.15
C TYR A 485 9.31 -13.92 -3.26
N GLU A 486 9.49 -14.75 -4.28
CA GLU A 486 10.43 -14.52 -5.37
C GLU A 486 9.72 -14.16 -6.68
N PHE A 487 10.25 -13.16 -7.36
CA PHE A 487 9.82 -12.80 -8.70
C PHE A 487 10.79 -13.44 -9.70
N MET A 488 10.29 -14.31 -10.58
CA MET A 488 11.12 -14.87 -11.64
C MET A 488 11.31 -13.83 -12.74
N PRO A 489 12.55 -13.56 -13.18
CA PRO A 489 12.76 -12.73 -14.36
C PRO A 489 12.18 -13.45 -15.59
N PRO A 490 11.36 -12.77 -16.40
CA PRO A 490 10.80 -13.35 -17.60
C PRO A 490 11.88 -13.42 -18.69
N TYR A 491 12.01 -14.58 -19.32
CA TYR A 491 13.00 -14.84 -20.37
C TYR A 491 12.90 -13.93 -21.61
N HIS A 492 11.77 -13.22 -21.79
CA HIS A 492 11.44 -12.51 -23.02
C HIS A 492 11.50 -10.97 -22.90
N LEU A 493 11.81 -10.43 -21.72
CA LEU A 493 11.85 -8.97 -21.57
C LEU A 493 13.21 -8.40 -21.97
N GLN A 494 13.16 -7.46 -22.90
CA GLN A 494 14.36 -6.84 -23.49
C GLN A 494 14.97 -5.73 -22.61
N THR A 495 14.25 -5.21 -21.61
CA THR A 495 14.74 -4.09 -20.76
C THR A 495 14.37 -4.25 -19.28
N PRO A 496 15.21 -3.75 -18.34
CA PRO A 496 14.90 -3.76 -16.91
C PRO A 496 13.60 -3.04 -16.53
N MET A 497 13.31 -1.89 -17.15
CA MET A 497 12.04 -1.19 -16.93
C MET A 497 10.84 -1.99 -17.46
N GLY A 498 11.01 -2.74 -18.55
CA GLY A 498 10.01 -3.70 -19.00
C GLY A 498 9.67 -4.72 -17.92
N TYR A 499 10.70 -5.25 -17.25
CA TYR A 499 10.54 -6.16 -16.12
C TYR A 499 9.79 -5.53 -14.97
N CYS A 500 10.20 -4.34 -14.53
CA CYS A 500 9.49 -3.61 -13.48
C CYS A 500 8.00 -3.41 -13.81
N LYS A 501 7.68 -2.97 -15.05
CA LYS A 501 6.30 -2.74 -15.49
C LYS A 501 5.44 -4.00 -15.45
N MET A 502 6.01 -5.14 -15.85
CA MET A 502 5.32 -6.42 -15.77
C MET A 502 5.01 -6.78 -14.31
N ILE A 503 5.99 -6.67 -13.40
CA ILE A 503 5.76 -6.98 -11.99
C ILE A 503 4.78 -6.00 -11.34
N TYR A 504 4.84 -4.70 -11.67
CA TYR A 504 3.85 -3.72 -11.21
C TYR A 504 2.43 -4.13 -11.59
N ARG A 505 2.23 -4.70 -12.79
CA ARG A 505 0.94 -5.22 -13.23
C ARG A 505 0.46 -6.37 -12.35
N MET A 506 1.34 -7.33 -12.08
CA MET A 506 1.05 -8.49 -11.25
C MET A 506 0.69 -8.09 -9.82
N VAL A 507 1.56 -7.31 -9.17
CA VAL A 507 1.39 -6.87 -7.78
C VAL A 507 0.17 -5.94 -7.65
N GLY A 508 -0.07 -5.06 -8.62
CA GLY A 508 -1.24 -4.18 -8.60
C GLY A 508 -2.59 -4.92 -8.73
N ASN A 509 -2.61 -6.06 -9.43
CA ASN A 509 -3.79 -6.93 -9.54
C ASN A 509 -3.95 -7.88 -8.34
N ALA A 510 -2.87 -8.19 -7.61
CA ALA A 510 -2.93 -9.10 -6.48
C ALA A 510 -3.83 -8.58 -5.32
N VAL A 511 -4.27 -9.52 -4.48
CA VAL A 511 -4.85 -9.24 -3.16
C VAL A 511 -3.75 -9.04 -2.12
N CYS A 512 -4.06 -8.46 -0.97
CA CYS A 512 -3.10 -8.31 0.14
C CYS A 512 -3.11 -9.58 1.01
N PRO A 513 -2.03 -10.40 1.05
CA PRO A 513 -2.04 -11.66 1.80
C PRO A 513 -2.34 -11.52 3.30
N PRO A 514 -1.83 -10.50 4.03
CA PRO A 514 -2.18 -10.32 5.44
C PRO A 514 -3.69 -10.14 5.67
N LEU A 515 -4.35 -9.40 4.78
CA LEU A 515 -5.78 -9.18 4.88
C LEU A 515 -6.56 -10.47 4.60
N VAL A 516 -6.16 -11.20 3.56
CA VAL A 516 -6.74 -12.51 3.23
C VAL A 516 -6.59 -13.49 4.40
N ALA A 517 -5.44 -13.52 5.07
CA ALA A 517 -5.21 -14.43 6.19
C ALA A 517 -6.18 -14.17 7.36
N ALA A 518 -6.41 -12.91 7.71
CA ALA A 518 -7.35 -12.53 8.75
C ALA A 518 -8.79 -12.96 8.40
N LEU A 519 -9.23 -12.68 7.16
CA LEU A 519 -10.56 -13.05 6.68
C LEU A 519 -10.71 -14.57 6.61
N ALA A 520 -9.78 -15.27 5.95
CA ALA A 520 -9.84 -16.71 5.75
C ALA A 520 -9.86 -17.48 7.08
N GLY A 521 -9.12 -17.04 8.10
CA GLY A 521 -9.21 -17.62 9.44
C GLY A 521 -10.65 -17.59 9.97
N SER A 522 -11.29 -16.42 10.01
CA SER A 522 -12.69 -16.34 10.47
C SER A 522 -13.69 -17.08 9.57
N VAL A 523 -13.43 -17.21 8.26
CA VAL A 523 -14.26 -18.01 7.36
C VAL A 523 -14.14 -19.50 7.70
N LEU A 524 -12.93 -20.00 7.95
CA LEU A 524 -12.67 -21.38 8.36
C LEU A 524 -13.30 -21.70 9.72
N ASP A 525 -13.35 -20.73 10.63
CA ASP A 525 -14.04 -20.88 11.93
C ASP A 525 -15.54 -21.12 11.79
N CYS A 526 -16.14 -20.66 10.69
CA CYS A 526 -17.54 -20.90 10.37
C CYS A 526 -17.78 -22.24 9.64
N THR A 527 -16.78 -23.12 9.62
CA THR A 527 -16.85 -24.46 9.03
C THR A 527 -16.66 -25.54 10.09
N ASP A 528 -16.80 -26.81 9.70
CA ASP A 528 -16.55 -28.00 10.53
C ASP A 528 -15.06 -28.42 10.54
N ILE A 529 -14.15 -27.54 10.16
CA ILE A 529 -12.71 -27.84 10.07
C ILE A 529 -12.06 -27.53 11.42
N GLU A 530 -11.65 -28.56 12.15
CA GLU A 530 -11.02 -28.38 13.45
C GLU A 530 -9.51 -28.14 13.36
N LEU A 531 -9.00 -27.22 14.19
CA LEU A 531 -7.57 -27.13 14.45
C LEU A 531 -7.13 -28.29 15.36
N PRO A 532 -5.96 -28.89 15.14
CA PRO A 532 -5.40 -29.88 16.06
C PRO A 532 -5.07 -29.24 17.40
N GLN A 533 -5.28 -29.96 18.50
CA GLN A 533 -5.13 -29.44 19.87
C GLN A 533 -3.73 -28.86 20.13
N SER A 534 -3.68 -27.56 20.39
CA SER A 534 -2.51 -26.88 20.93
C SER A 534 -2.41 -27.13 22.45
N PRO A 535 -1.20 -27.29 23.01
CA PRO A 535 -1.01 -27.45 24.47
C PRO A 535 -1.57 -26.30 25.31
N ASP A 536 -1.75 -25.12 24.72
CA ASP A 536 -2.28 -23.91 25.36
C ASP A 536 -3.79 -23.70 25.16
N GLY A 537 -4.48 -24.62 24.47
CA GLY A 537 -5.92 -24.56 24.26
C GLY A 537 -6.40 -23.48 23.28
N THR A 538 -5.51 -22.76 22.59
CA THR A 538 -5.88 -21.72 21.62
C THR A 538 -6.20 -22.30 20.24
N ASN A 539 -7.26 -23.11 20.18
CA ASN A 539 -7.71 -23.78 18.96
C ASN A 539 -8.79 -23.01 18.20
N ASP A 540 -8.50 -21.74 17.89
CA ASP A 540 -9.44 -20.84 17.21
C ASP A 540 -8.85 -20.37 15.87
N TRP A 541 -9.59 -20.60 14.78
CA TRP A 541 -9.17 -20.19 13.44
C TRP A 541 -9.10 -18.67 13.28
N VAL A 542 -9.91 -17.90 14.02
CA VAL A 542 -9.89 -16.44 14.05
C VAL A 542 -8.62 -15.93 14.70
N VAL A 543 -8.21 -16.54 15.82
CA VAL A 543 -6.93 -16.23 16.49
C VAL A 543 -5.78 -16.59 15.55
N ARG A 544 -5.76 -17.79 14.97
CA ARG A 544 -4.73 -18.22 14.01
C ARG A 544 -4.68 -17.29 12.79
N GLY A 545 -5.82 -16.94 12.22
CA GLY A 545 -5.99 -15.98 11.12
C GLY A 545 -5.35 -14.65 11.42
N ARG A 546 -5.64 -14.10 12.60
CA ARG A 546 -5.06 -12.85 13.09
C ARG A 546 -3.55 -12.93 13.25
N LEU A 547 -3.04 -13.99 13.87
CA LEU A 547 -1.59 -14.16 14.08
C LEU A 547 -0.82 -14.34 12.77
N VAL A 548 -1.36 -15.13 11.82
CA VAL A 548 -0.78 -15.28 10.47
C VAL A 548 -0.80 -13.95 9.72
N ALA A 549 -1.90 -13.18 9.81
CA ALA A 549 -1.97 -11.85 9.21
C ALA A 549 -0.89 -10.91 9.75
N ILE A 550 -0.68 -10.88 11.07
CA ILE A 550 0.37 -10.09 11.71
C ILE A 550 1.75 -10.56 11.27
N ALA A 551 2.00 -11.87 11.24
CA ALA A 551 3.26 -12.47 10.84
C ALA A 551 3.62 -12.13 9.38
N LEU A 552 2.66 -12.28 8.45
CA LEU A 552 2.83 -11.89 7.04
C LEU A 552 3.12 -10.40 6.89
N ALA A 553 2.35 -9.56 7.59
CA ALA A 553 2.55 -8.11 7.55
C ALA A 553 3.95 -7.71 8.03
N LYS A 554 4.45 -8.33 9.12
CA LYS A 554 5.81 -8.09 9.62
C LYS A 554 6.89 -8.66 8.70
N ALA A 555 6.68 -9.84 8.12
CA ALA A 555 7.60 -10.43 7.13
C ALA A 555 7.68 -9.62 5.83
N ALA A 556 6.68 -8.77 5.57
CA ALA A 556 6.65 -7.82 4.47
C ALA A 556 7.26 -6.44 4.84
N THR A 557 7.72 -6.22 6.07
CA THR A 557 8.44 -4.99 6.42
C THR A 557 9.92 -5.08 6.04
N ARG A 558 10.60 -3.94 5.91
CA ARG A 558 12.05 -3.88 5.74
C ARG A 558 12.74 -4.41 6.99
N ALA A 559 13.77 -5.23 6.84
CA ALA A 559 14.54 -5.77 7.96
C ALA A 559 15.49 -4.68 8.50
N GLN A 560 15.46 -4.42 9.82
CA GLN A 560 16.48 -3.58 10.48
C GLN A 560 17.38 -4.41 11.39
N PRO A 561 18.71 -4.23 11.37
CA PRO A 561 19.55 -3.76 10.27
C PRO A 561 20.04 -4.98 9.48
N ALA A 562 19.61 -5.17 8.23
CA ALA A 562 20.14 -6.29 7.45
C ALA A 562 21.40 -5.89 6.67
N PRO A 563 22.47 -6.72 6.66
CA PRO A 563 23.57 -6.58 5.72
C PRO A 563 23.21 -7.10 4.32
N VAL A 564 23.72 -6.40 3.30
CA VAL A 564 24.05 -6.80 1.90
C VAL A 564 22.88 -7.04 0.91
N PRO A 565 22.98 -6.56 -0.37
CA PRO A 565 21.83 -6.25 -1.21
C PRO A 565 21.21 -7.48 -1.88
N ARG A 566 19.88 -7.57 -1.86
CA ARG A 566 19.10 -8.44 -2.77
C ARG A 566 18.67 -7.61 -3.96
N GLY A 567 19.51 -7.59 -4.98
CA GLY A 567 19.31 -6.79 -6.18
C GLY A 567 18.06 -7.18 -6.97
N CYS A 568 17.42 -6.17 -7.57
CA CYS A 568 16.42 -6.33 -8.63
C CYS A 568 16.97 -7.05 -9.89
N LEU A 569 18.27 -7.34 -9.96
CA LEU A 569 18.97 -7.85 -11.14
C LEU A 569 20.18 -8.74 -10.79
N THR A 570 20.06 -9.71 -9.89
CA THR A 570 21.10 -10.75 -9.85
C THR A 570 20.92 -11.68 -11.06
N PRO A 571 21.90 -11.81 -11.97
CA PRO A 571 21.91 -12.93 -12.90
C PRO A 571 22.07 -14.16 -12.03
N ILE A 572 21.02 -14.96 -11.90
CA ILE A 572 21.20 -16.32 -11.39
C ILE A 572 22.02 -17.02 -12.48
N GLU A 573 23.28 -17.33 -12.18
CA GLU A 573 24.09 -18.24 -13.00
C GLU A 573 23.38 -19.60 -13.01
N TYR A 574 22.54 -19.84 -14.02
CA TYR A 574 21.92 -21.14 -14.25
C TYR A 574 22.92 -22.03 -14.98
N SER A 575 23.80 -22.67 -14.21
CA SER A 575 24.60 -23.82 -14.67
C SER A 575 23.98 -25.15 -14.23
N TYR A 576 22.66 -25.30 -14.27
CA TYR A 576 22.00 -26.59 -14.13
C TYR A 576 20.72 -26.53 -14.97
N TYR A 577 20.49 -27.56 -15.79
CA TYR A 577 19.51 -27.68 -16.90
C TYR A 577 20.12 -27.46 -18.30
N SER A 578 21.05 -28.36 -18.64
CA SER A 578 21.32 -28.81 -20.01
C SER A 578 20.73 -30.20 -20.20
#